data_AF-A0A435G9H5-F1
#
_entry.id   AF-A0A435G9H5-F1
#
_cell.length_a   1.000
_cell.length_b   1.000
_cell.length_c   1.000
_cell.angle_alpha   90.00
_cell.angle_beta   90.00
_cell.angle_gamma   90.00
#
_symmetry.space_group_name_H-M   'P 1'
#
loop_
_entity.id
_entity.type
_entity.pdbx_description
1 polymer ?
#
loop_
_entity_poly.entity_id
_entity_poly.type
_entity_poly.pdbx_seq_one_letter_code
_entity_poly.pdbx_strand_id
1 'polypeptide(L)'
;MPKIPKNTICLWFDKDAEAAARFYAETFPDTSVGAVHRAPSDFPSGKKGDVLTVEFTVAGIPCIGLNGGSTFKQNEAFSFQIATDDQQETDRYW
;
A
#
# COMPACT_ATOMS: atom_id res chain seq x y z
N MET A 1 14.31 -10.35 -15.42
CA MET A 1 13.52 -9.10 -15.30
C MET A 1 12.46 -9.34 -14.25
N PRO A 2 12.29 -8.48 -13.23
CA PRO A 2 11.15 -8.60 -12.33
C PRO A 2 9.88 -8.48 -13.18
N LYS A 3 9.01 -9.49 -13.10
CA LYS A 3 7.80 -9.58 -13.90
C LYS A 3 6.76 -8.65 -13.27
N ILE A 4 6.35 -7.61 -13.99
CA ILE A 4 5.24 -6.75 -13.56
C ILE A 4 4.02 -7.66 -13.32
N PRO A 5 3.39 -7.61 -12.14
CA PRO A 5 2.21 -8.42 -11.86
C PRO A 5 1.12 -8.18 -12.90
N LYS A 6 0.41 -9.24 -13.28
CA LYS A 6 -0.71 -9.13 -14.23
C LYS A 6 -1.89 -8.36 -13.61
N ASN A 7 -2.01 -8.37 -12.29
CA ASN A 7 -2.99 -7.66 -11.49
C ASN A 7 -2.32 -7.07 -10.25
N THR A 8 -2.69 -5.84 -9.88
CA THR A 8 -2.15 -5.10 -8.73
C THR A 8 -3.31 -4.40 -8.02
N ILE A 9 -3.40 -4.55 -6.70
CA ILE A 9 -4.42 -3.86 -5.91
C ILE A 9 -4.01 -2.40 -5.72
N CYS A 10 -4.85 -1.46 -6.15
CA CYS A 10 -4.60 -0.04 -5.96
C CYS A 10 -5.36 0.47 -4.73
N LEU A 11 -4.62 0.97 -3.73
CA LEU A 11 -5.18 1.57 -2.52
C LEU A 11 -5.00 3.09 -2.56
N TRP A 12 -6.08 3.81 -2.30
CA TRP A 12 -6.08 5.27 -2.23
C TRP A 12 -5.66 5.73 -0.83
N PHE A 13 -4.71 6.67 -0.79
CA PHE A 13 -4.24 7.36 0.41
C PHE A 13 -4.37 8.87 0.23
N ASP A 14 -4.48 9.60 1.35
CA ASP A 14 -4.43 11.06 1.33
C ASP A 14 -3.03 11.53 0.91
N LYS A 15 -2.00 11.16 1.68
CA LYS A 15 -0.58 11.49 1.41
C LYS A 15 0.45 10.48 1.93
N ASP A 16 0.01 9.47 2.69
CA ASP A 16 0.88 8.64 3.53
C ASP A 16 1.10 7.22 2.97
N ALA A 17 0.99 7.02 1.64
CA ALA A 17 1.14 5.71 1.01
C ALA A 17 2.48 5.02 1.36
N GLU A 18 3.59 5.76 1.43
CA GLU A 18 4.90 5.19 1.78
C GLU A 18 4.96 4.74 3.24
N ALA A 19 4.40 5.54 4.16
CA ALA A 19 4.35 5.20 5.56
C ALA A 19 3.48 3.96 5.80
N ALA A 20 2.33 3.86 5.12
CA ALA A 20 1.47 2.69 5.18
C ALA A 20 2.17 1.43 4.62
N ALA A 21 2.85 1.54 3.48
CA ALA A 21 3.61 0.42 2.91
C ALA A 21 4.71 -0.08 3.85
N ARG A 22 5.43 0.83 4.53
CA ARG A 22 6.44 0.49 5.54
C ARG A 22 5.82 -0.19 6.75
N PHE A 23 4.72 0.36 7.26
CA PHE A 23 3.98 -0.24 8.37
C PHE A 23 3.55 -1.67 8.05
N TYR A 24 2.96 -1.91 6.87
CA TYR A 24 2.60 -3.26 6.47
C TYR A 24 3.84 -4.17 6.42
N ALA A 25 4.93 -3.72 5.78
CA ALA A 25 6.16 -4.53 5.64
C ALA A 25 6.81 -4.89 6.97
N GLU A 26 6.67 -4.05 7.99
CA GLU A 26 7.13 -4.34 9.35
C GLU A 26 6.17 -5.26 10.12
N THR A 27 4.89 -5.29 9.73
CA THR A 27 3.82 -5.98 10.46
C THR A 27 3.59 -7.41 9.95
N PHE A 28 3.52 -7.60 8.64
CA PHE A 28 3.10 -8.87 8.03
C PHE A 28 4.27 -9.62 7.37
N PRO A 29 4.28 -10.96 7.41
CA PRO A 29 5.24 -11.75 6.65
C PRO A 29 5.03 -11.57 5.14
N ASP A 30 6.04 -11.89 4.33
CA ASP A 30 6.02 -11.83 2.86
C ASP A 30 5.52 -10.48 2.30
N THR A 31 5.90 -9.40 2.98
CA THR A 31 5.45 -8.04 2.74
C THR A 31 6.68 -7.15 2.60
N SER A 32 6.73 -6.33 1.57
CA SER A 32 7.91 -5.54 1.26
C SER A 32 7.55 -4.23 0.58
N VAL A 33 8.36 -3.20 0.80
CA VAL A 33 8.27 -1.93 0.07
C VAL A 33 9.08 -2.03 -1.21
N GLY A 34 8.46 -1.67 -2.34
CA GLY A 34 9.06 -1.62 -3.66
C GLY A 34 9.44 -0.20 -4.08
N ALA A 35 9.25 0.09 -5.37
CA ALA A 35 9.60 1.39 -5.95
C ALA A 35 8.70 2.52 -5.42
N VAL A 36 9.33 3.67 -5.13
CA VAL A 36 8.65 4.93 -4.80
C VAL A 36 8.72 5.85 -6.01
N HIS A 37 7.57 6.12 -6.62
CA HIS A 37 7.46 6.96 -7.81
C HIS A 37 7.01 8.36 -7.43
N ARG A 38 7.82 9.36 -7.82
CA ARG A 38 7.55 10.77 -7.55
C ARG A 38 6.79 11.43 -8.69
N ALA A 39 5.93 12.39 -8.38
CA ALA A 39 5.11 13.09 -9.35
C ALA A 39 5.99 13.84 -10.38
N PRO A 40 5.77 13.65 -11.69
CA PRO A 40 6.57 14.32 -12.73
C PRO A 40 6.21 15.81 -12.91
N SER A 41 5.02 16.21 -12.44
CA SER A 41 4.46 17.56 -12.46
C SER A 41 3.58 17.78 -11.22
N ASP A 42 3.10 19.00 -11.04
CA ASP A 42 2.05 19.29 -10.05
C ASP A 42 0.75 18.54 -10.40
N PHE A 43 -0.05 18.22 -9.38
CA PHE A 43 -1.32 17.49 -9.51
C PHE A 43 -2.33 18.01 -8.46
N PRO A 44 -3.63 17.66 -8.54
CA PRO A 44 -4.66 18.26 -7.68
C PRO A 44 -4.41 18.16 -6.16
N SER A 45 -3.65 17.15 -5.73
CA SER A 45 -3.38 16.84 -4.32
C SER A 45 -1.90 16.93 -3.92
N GLY A 46 -1.03 17.47 -4.79
CA GLY A 46 0.39 17.63 -4.47
C GLY A 46 1.22 18.30 -5.58
N LYS A 47 2.54 18.31 -5.40
CA LYS A 47 3.47 19.01 -6.28
C LYS A 47 4.42 18.05 -6.99
N LYS A 48 5.08 18.55 -8.04
CA LYS A 48 6.20 17.86 -8.67
C LYS A 48 7.24 17.45 -7.63
N GLY A 49 7.65 16.19 -7.66
CA GLY A 49 8.64 15.63 -6.74
C GLY A 49 8.05 15.01 -5.46
N ASP A 50 6.78 15.26 -5.15
CA ASP A 50 6.11 14.55 -4.06
C ASP A 50 5.94 13.08 -4.40
N VAL A 51 5.83 12.22 -3.38
CA VAL A 51 5.53 10.80 -3.58
C VAL A 51 4.12 10.67 -4.15
N LEU A 52 4.00 10.09 -5.34
CA LEU A 52 2.72 9.89 -6.03
C LEU A 52 2.23 8.45 -5.86
N THR A 53 3.09 7.47 -6.16
CA THR A 53 2.75 6.07 -5.92
C THR A 53 3.88 5.30 -5.26
N VAL A 54 3.51 4.27 -4.51
CA VAL A 54 4.43 3.37 -3.83
C VAL A 54 4.03 1.95 -4.17
N GLU A 55 4.93 1.18 -4.78
CA GLU A 55 4.75 -0.26 -4.94
C GLU A 55 5.04 -0.96 -3.62
N PHE A 56 4.25 -1.96 -3.27
CA PHE A 56 4.53 -2.84 -2.13
C PHE A 56 3.82 -4.19 -2.30
N THR A 57 4.17 -5.17 -1.48
CA THR A 57 3.39 -6.40 -1.32
C THR A 57 2.75 -6.43 0.07
N VAL A 58 1.62 -7.12 0.23
CA VAL A 58 1.04 -7.51 1.54
C VAL A 58 0.72 -8.99 1.52
N ALA A 59 1.41 -9.77 2.36
CA ALA A 59 1.31 -11.23 2.40
C ALA A 59 1.37 -11.87 0.99
N GLY A 60 2.36 -11.46 0.19
CA GLY A 60 2.56 -11.91 -1.19
C GLY A 60 1.67 -11.25 -2.26
N ILE A 61 0.68 -10.44 -1.86
CA ILE A 61 -0.23 -9.76 -2.79
C ILE A 61 0.39 -8.45 -3.30
N PRO A 62 0.55 -8.25 -4.61
CA PRO A 62 1.09 -7.02 -5.16
C PRO A 62 0.09 -5.86 -5.06
N CYS A 63 0.56 -4.76 -4.49
CA CYS A 63 -0.20 -3.55 -4.23
C CYS A 63 0.52 -2.30 -4.77
N ILE A 64 -0.28 -1.26 -4.99
CA ILE A 64 0.20 0.09 -5.24
C ILE A 64 -0.60 1.07 -4.38
N GLY A 65 0.11 1.91 -3.63
CA GLY A 65 -0.50 2.99 -2.85
C GLY A 65 -0.45 4.27 -3.65
N LEU A 66 -1.59 4.90 -3.88
CA LEU A 66 -1.72 6.16 -4.60
C LEU A 66 -2.03 7.31 -3.63
N ASN A 67 -1.13 8.29 -3.56
CA ASN A 67 -1.38 9.54 -2.86
C ASN A 67 -2.26 10.44 -3.72
N GLY A 68 -3.57 10.36 -3.50
CA GLY A 68 -4.56 11.07 -4.30
C GLY A 68 -5.29 12.19 -3.55
N GLY A 69 -5.02 12.40 -2.26
CA GLY A 69 -5.70 13.39 -1.43
C GLY A 69 -6.97 12.84 -0.76
N SER A 70 -7.65 13.68 0.01
CA SER A 70 -8.77 13.30 0.87
C SER A 70 -10.12 13.03 0.17
N THR A 71 -10.15 13.02 -1.16
CA THR A 71 -11.38 12.87 -1.97
C THR A 71 -12.10 11.54 -1.75
N PHE A 72 -11.34 10.44 -1.68
CA PHE A 72 -11.91 9.11 -1.46
C PHE A 72 -11.47 8.55 -0.11
N LYS A 73 -12.40 7.89 0.57
CA LYS A 73 -12.17 7.25 1.87
C LYS A 73 -12.40 5.75 1.72
N GLN A 74 -11.52 4.99 2.36
CA GLN A 74 -11.70 3.54 2.51
C GLN A 74 -12.99 3.26 3.27
N ASN A 75 -13.63 2.15 2.92
CA ASN A 75 -14.78 1.60 3.64
C ASN A 75 -14.74 0.07 3.53
N GLU A 76 -15.68 -0.58 4.20
CA GLU A 76 -15.75 -2.04 4.35
C GLU A 76 -16.05 -2.79 3.05
N ALA A 77 -16.39 -2.10 1.95
CA ALA A 77 -16.59 -2.74 0.65
C ALA A 77 -15.29 -3.36 0.09
N PHE A 78 -14.14 -2.94 0.59
CA PHE A 78 -12.86 -3.59 0.34
C PHE A 78 -12.15 -3.89 1.67
N SER A 79 -11.61 -5.10 1.82
CA SER A 79 -10.79 -5.50 2.96
C SER A 79 -9.73 -6.50 2.57
N PHE A 80 -8.64 -6.52 3.33
CA PHE A 80 -7.74 -7.67 3.37
C PHE A 80 -8.20 -8.61 4.49
N GLN A 81 -8.26 -9.89 4.19
CA GLN A 81 -8.43 -10.92 5.18
C GLN A 81 -7.11 -11.66 5.34
N ILE A 82 -6.52 -11.58 6.54
CA ILE A 82 -5.30 -12.30 6.89
C ILE A 82 -5.73 -13.56 7.64
N ALA A 83 -5.42 -14.72 7.06
CA ALA A 83 -5.56 -15.98 7.76
C ALA A 83 -4.42 -16.11 8.77
N THR A 84 -4.75 -16.55 9.98
CA THR A 84 -3.79 -16.80 11.06
C THR A 84 -3.80 -18.26 11.45
N ASP A 85 -2.64 -18.80 11.79
CA ASP A 85 -2.50 -20.22 12.14
C ASP A 85 -2.87 -20.50 13.60
N ASP A 86 -2.72 -19.50 14.48
CA ASP A 86 -3.03 -19.61 15.90
C ASP A 86 -3.49 -18.29 16.56
N GLN A 87 -3.82 -18.38 17.85
CA GLN A 87 -4.28 -17.24 18.63
C GLN A 87 -3.16 -16.21 18.86
N GLN A 88 -1.91 -16.64 19.02
CA GLN A 88 -0.80 -15.70 19.27
C GLN A 88 -0.54 -14.82 18.04
N GLU A 89 -0.66 -15.39 16.85
CA GLU A 89 -0.58 -14.62 15.61
C GLU A 89 -1.76 -13.66 15.46
N THR A 90 -2.97 -14.12 15.80
CA THR A 90 -4.18 -13.28 15.82
C THR A 90 -4.01 -12.09 16.74
N ASP A 91 -3.50 -12.31 17.97
CA ASP A 91 -3.25 -11.26 18.97
C ASP A 91 -2.09 -10.34 18.58
N ARG A 92 -1.16 -10.78 17.72
CA ARG A 92 -0.06 -9.94 17.24
C ARG A 92 -0.51 -8.96 16.15
N TYR A 93 -1.46 -9.37 15.30
CA TYR A 93 -1.95 -8.54 14.20
C TYR A 93 -3.10 -7.60 14.61
N TRP A 94 -3.72 -7.84 15.77
CA TRP A 94 -4.86 -7.08 16.28
C TRP A 94 -4.52 -6.27 17.54
#